data_AF-A0A8C3V2S8-F1
#
_entry.id   AF-A0A8C3V2S8-F1
#
_cell.length_a   1.000
_cell.length_b   1.000
_cell.length_c   1.000
_cell.angle_alpha   90.00
_cell.angle_beta   90.00
_cell.angle_gamma   90.00
#
_symmetry.space_group_name_H-M   'P 1'
#
loop_
_entity.id
_entity.type
_entity.pdbx_description
1 polymer ?
#
loop_
_entity_poly.entity_id
_entity_poly.type
_entity_poly.pdbx_seq_one_letter_code
_entity_poly.pdbx_strand_id
1 'polypeptide(L)'
;MSRRVLSALALPAWVSGTAAAVAVGFQSSKTFCQEGEQPEEKKASKREEKAAKSRWSLSGLGKGTRDIKPCNLAGWWKNDLGSKMQVFKVGNDGTFSGEYHTAVSSTQKPIQPSPLTGSQHLDEDGQCTFGFTVNWSFSDSTAVFVGQCFNGNDGKEVLHTSWLLREKVDSEPDDWKATRAGRNTFIRTG
;
A
#
# COMPACT_ATOMS: atom_id res chain seq x y z
N MET A 1 -41.27 -21.55 -65.70
CA MET A 1 -40.22 -22.58 -65.59
C MET A 1 -39.19 -22.07 -64.57
N SER A 2 -39.43 -22.10 -63.26
CA SER A 2 -39.34 -23.23 -62.32
C SER A 2 -38.09 -24.08 -62.48
N ARG A 3 -37.10 -23.89 -61.60
CA ARG A 3 -36.81 -24.82 -60.49
C ARG A 3 -35.83 -24.21 -59.50
N ARG A 4 -36.29 -24.12 -58.24
CA ARG A 4 -35.47 -24.01 -57.03
C ARG A 4 -34.70 -25.32 -56.84
N VAL A 5 -33.48 -25.24 -56.32
CA VAL A 5 -32.85 -26.38 -55.63
C VAL A 5 -32.32 -25.87 -54.29
N LEU A 6 -33.06 -26.25 -53.24
CA LEU A 6 -32.59 -26.32 -51.86
C LEU A 6 -31.59 -27.47 -51.77
N SER A 7 -30.47 -27.25 -51.09
CA SER A 7 -29.68 -28.36 -50.55
C SER A 7 -29.56 -28.15 -49.05
N ALA A 8 -30.40 -28.88 -48.33
CA ALA A 8 -30.26 -29.15 -46.91
C ALA A 8 -29.17 -30.21 -46.76
N LEU A 9 -28.19 -29.96 -45.90
CA LEU A 9 -27.31 -31.01 -45.39
C LEU A 9 -27.30 -30.95 -43.86
N ALA A 10 -27.38 -32.16 -43.32
CA ALA A 10 -27.77 -32.53 -41.98
C ALA A 10 -26.82 -32.04 -40.87
N LEU A 11 -27.43 -31.75 -39.72
CA LEU A 11 -26.74 -31.70 -38.42
C LEU A 11 -26.59 -33.14 -37.91
N PRO A 12 -25.39 -33.59 -37.51
CA PRO A 12 -25.25 -34.82 -36.74
C PRO A 12 -25.59 -34.57 -35.26
N ALA A 13 -26.33 -35.53 -34.71
CA ALA A 13 -26.72 -35.64 -33.31
C ALA A 13 -25.54 -36.06 -32.40
N TRP A 14 -25.62 -35.55 -31.16
CA TRP A 14 -24.97 -35.95 -29.90
C TRP A 14 -23.80 -36.95 -29.90
N VAL A 15 -22.70 -36.49 -29.28
CA VAL A 15 -21.89 -37.32 -28.39
C VAL A 15 -21.83 -36.62 -27.03
N SER A 16 -22.43 -37.24 -26.01
CA SER A 16 -22.25 -36.89 -24.60
C SER A 16 -20.81 -37.20 -24.18
N GLY A 17 -20.00 -36.16 -24.00
CA GLY A 17 -18.68 -36.25 -23.39
C GLY A 17 -18.72 -35.74 -21.96
N THR A 18 -18.46 -36.61 -21.01
CA THR A 18 -18.23 -36.28 -19.60
C THR A 18 -17.05 -35.30 -19.48
N ALA A 19 -17.31 -34.10 -18.94
CA ALA A 19 -16.26 -33.16 -18.58
C ALA A 19 -15.52 -33.70 -17.34
N ALA A 20 -14.37 -34.33 -17.54
CA ALA A 20 -13.41 -34.55 -16.47
C ALA A 20 -12.78 -33.21 -16.10
N ALA A 21 -13.13 -32.68 -14.93
CA ALA A 21 -12.45 -31.54 -14.34
C ALA A 21 -11.04 -31.98 -13.92
N VAL A 22 -10.04 -31.68 -14.74
CA VAL A 22 -8.64 -31.77 -14.32
C VAL A 22 -8.35 -30.54 -13.48
N ALA A 23 -8.33 -30.71 -12.16
CA ALA A 23 -7.85 -29.69 -11.24
C ALA A 23 -6.35 -29.46 -11.51
N VAL A 24 -6.02 -28.38 -12.21
CA VAL A 24 -4.64 -27.93 -12.36
C VAL A 24 -4.25 -27.30 -11.03
N GLY A 25 -3.53 -28.07 -10.21
CA GLY A 25 -2.95 -27.59 -8.96
C GLY A 25 -2.02 -26.42 -9.23
N PHE A 26 -2.28 -25.31 -8.55
CA PHE A 26 -1.40 -24.14 -8.51
C PHE A 26 -0.15 -24.50 -7.70
N GLN A 27 0.89 -25.00 -8.37
CA GLN A 27 2.15 -25.30 -7.71
C GLN A 27 2.96 -24.02 -7.55
N SER A 28 2.94 -23.48 -6.33
CA SER A 28 3.73 -22.33 -5.91
C SER A 28 5.21 -22.60 -6.14
N SER A 29 5.78 -21.98 -7.17
CA SER A 29 7.20 -22.06 -7.48
C SER A 29 7.93 -21.07 -6.58
N LYS A 30 8.35 -21.56 -5.42
CA LYS A 30 9.24 -20.87 -4.49
C LYS A 30 10.67 -21.01 -5.00
N THR A 31 11.12 -20.07 -5.84
CA THR A 31 12.52 -19.97 -6.22
C THR A 31 13.25 -19.19 -5.13
N PHE A 32 13.75 -19.91 -4.12
CA PHE A 32 14.68 -19.37 -3.14
C PHE A 32 16.00 -20.12 -3.30
N CYS A 33 16.98 -19.45 -3.89
CA CYS A 33 18.36 -19.96 -3.91
C CYS A 33 19.03 -19.55 -2.60
N GLN A 34 19.30 -20.50 -1.72
CA GLN A 34 20.44 -20.48 -0.79
C GLN A 34 20.57 -21.84 -0.09
N GLU A 35 21.69 -22.51 -0.33
CA GLU A 35 22.17 -23.62 0.48
C GLU A 35 23.54 -23.21 1.03
N GLY A 36 23.75 -23.45 2.32
CA GLY A 36 24.96 -23.09 3.05
C GLY A 36 24.78 -23.41 4.53
N GLU A 37 25.35 -24.54 4.92
CA GLU A 37 25.19 -25.29 6.16
C GLU A 37 25.53 -24.53 7.47
N GLN A 38 24.86 -24.96 8.53
CA GLN A 38 25.27 -24.80 9.93
C GLN A 38 26.28 -25.92 10.27
N PRO A 39 27.30 -25.67 11.12
CA PRO A 39 27.30 -26.47 12.35
C PRO A 39 27.87 -25.79 13.61
N GLU A 40 27.37 -26.37 14.71
CA GLU A 40 27.98 -26.58 16.03
C GLU A 40 28.11 -25.45 17.07
N GLU A 41 27.37 -25.72 18.14
CA GLU A 41 27.41 -25.21 19.49
C GLU A 41 28.68 -25.68 20.24
N LYS A 42 29.43 -24.75 20.85
CA LYS A 42 30.44 -25.07 21.88
C LYS A 42 30.34 -24.16 23.10
N LYS A 43 29.85 -24.77 24.18
CA LYS A 43 30.17 -24.66 25.61
C LYS A 43 30.63 -23.32 26.19
N ALA A 44 29.83 -22.91 27.18
CA ALA A 44 30.08 -21.94 28.22
C ALA A 44 31.49 -22.02 28.86
N SER A 45 32.04 -20.84 29.13
CA SER A 45 33.13 -20.65 30.11
C SER A 45 32.85 -19.43 30.99
N LYS A 46 32.31 -19.74 32.16
CA LYS A 46 32.47 -19.12 33.48
C LYS A 46 33.40 -17.88 33.53
N ARG A 47 32.88 -16.70 33.15
CA ARG A 47 33.42 -15.39 33.57
C ARG A 47 32.34 -14.30 33.75
N GLU A 48 31.09 -14.71 33.90
CA GLU A 48 29.96 -13.85 34.31
C GLU A 48 29.59 -14.13 35.77
N GLU A 49 30.52 -13.94 36.69
CA GLU A 49 30.17 -13.94 38.12
C GLU A 49 31.20 -13.15 38.93
N LYS A 50 31.46 -11.89 38.53
CA LYS A 50 32.17 -10.92 39.40
C LYS A 50 32.10 -9.45 38.96
N ALA A 51 31.33 -9.10 37.94
CA ALA A 51 31.10 -7.70 37.53
C ALA A 51 29.69 -7.17 37.89
N ALA A 52 28.93 -7.91 38.70
CA ALA A 52 27.56 -7.58 39.09
C ALA A 52 27.43 -6.87 40.46
N LYS A 53 28.54 -6.34 41.03
CA LYS A 53 28.52 -5.75 42.39
C LYS A 53 29.03 -4.31 42.52
N SER A 54 29.21 -3.55 41.44
CA SER A 54 29.68 -2.15 41.55
C SER A 54 28.87 -1.12 40.76
N ARG A 55 27.59 -1.35 40.47
CA ARG A 55 26.74 -0.30 39.87
C ARG A 55 25.41 -0.14 40.59
N TRP A 56 25.51 0.16 41.89
CA TRP A 56 24.43 0.80 42.62
C TRP A 56 24.35 2.28 42.21
N SER A 57 23.14 2.71 41.88
CA SER A 57 22.66 4.09 41.70
C SER A 57 23.25 4.92 40.57
N LEU A 58 22.65 4.74 39.39
CA LEU A 58 22.14 5.90 38.64
C LEU A 58 20.71 5.60 38.14
N SER A 59 19.87 5.07 39.04
CA SER A 59 18.43 4.95 38.85
C SER A 59 17.80 6.30 39.17
N GLY A 60 17.82 7.21 38.19
CA GLY A 60 17.38 8.58 38.40
C GLY A 60 17.25 9.41 37.14
N LEU A 61 16.98 8.80 35.99
CA LEU A 61 16.36 9.50 34.87
C LEU A 61 15.31 8.55 34.33
N GLY A 62 14.08 8.70 34.79
CA GLY A 62 12.95 8.00 34.22
C GLY A 62 12.97 8.25 32.72
N LYS A 63 13.31 7.23 31.93
CA LYS A 63 12.82 7.16 30.55
C LYS A 63 11.32 7.11 30.71
N GLY A 64 10.66 8.26 30.62
CA GLY A 64 9.23 8.30 30.43
C GLY A 64 8.96 7.41 29.23
N THR A 65 8.35 6.25 29.48
CA THR A 65 7.76 5.44 28.43
C THR A 65 6.72 6.34 27.80
N ARG A 66 7.09 6.97 26.67
CA ARG A 66 6.09 7.66 25.86
C ARG A 66 5.09 6.58 25.48
N ASP A 67 3.82 6.82 25.76
CA ASP A 67 2.76 6.00 25.18
C ASP A 67 2.83 6.22 23.66
N ILE A 68 3.59 5.35 22.99
CA ILE A 68 3.71 5.34 21.54
C ILE A 68 2.33 4.96 21.03
N LYS A 69 1.59 5.94 20.53
CA LYS A 69 0.33 5.67 19.86
C LYS A 69 0.64 5.05 18.50
N PRO A 70 0.14 3.84 18.20
CA PRO A 70 0.28 3.27 16.88
C PRO A 70 -0.30 4.24 15.85
N CYS A 71 0.45 4.57 14.80
CA CYS A 71 -0.11 5.43 13.77
C CYS A 71 -1.29 4.73 13.08
N ASN A 72 -2.45 5.34 13.21
CA ASN A 72 -3.67 4.90 12.57
C ASN A 72 -4.08 5.95 11.54
N LEU A 73 -3.92 5.60 10.26
CA LEU A 73 -4.27 6.50 9.17
C LEU A 73 -5.77 6.82 9.11
N ALA A 74 -6.64 6.05 9.77
CA ALA A 74 -8.08 6.31 9.78
C ALA A 74 -8.41 7.70 10.34
N GLY A 75 -9.23 8.44 9.59
CA GLY A 75 -9.65 9.79 9.92
C GLY A 75 -9.35 10.80 8.81
N TRP A 76 -9.44 12.08 9.18
CA TRP A 76 -9.24 13.20 8.29
C TRP A 76 -7.85 13.79 8.39
N TRP A 77 -7.26 14.04 7.24
CA TRP A 77 -5.95 14.65 7.07
C TRP A 77 -6.04 15.83 6.13
N LYS A 78 -5.21 16.84 6.34
CA LYS A 78 -5.05 17.99 5.46
C LYS A 78 -3.58 18.21 5.14
N ASN A 79 -3.26 18.44 3.88
CA ASN A 79 -1.90 18.77 3.47
C ASN A 79 -1.61 20.28 3.44
N ASP A 80 -0.34 20.58 3.21
CA ASP A 80 0.23 21.91 3.04
C ASP A 80 -0.34 22.71 1.86
N LEU A 81 -0.93 22.04 0.85
CA LEU A 81 -1.64 22.67 -0.27
C LEU A 81 -3.14 22.90 0.01
N GLY A 82 -3.63 22.47 1.17
CA GLY A 82 -5.04 22.58 1.56
C GLY A 82 -5.92 21.43 1.10
N SER A 83 -5.39 20.45 0.36
CA SER A 83 -6.10 19.22 0.00
C SER A 83 -6.41 18.41 1.26
N LYS A 84 -7.54 17.71 1.26
CA LYS A 84 -7.97 16.85 2.36
C LYS A 84 -8.05 15.41 1.92
N MET A 85 -7.79 14.51 2.86
CA MET A 85 -7.88 13.07 2.66
C MET A 85 -8.69 12.50 3.83
N GLN A 86 -9.71 11.71 3.54
CA GLN A 86 -10.40 10.89 4.52
C GLN A 86 -10.04 9.44 4.30
N VAL A 87 -9.47 8.79 5.31
CA VAL A 87 -9.31 7.33 5.34
C VAL A 87 -10.42 6.78 6.23
N PHE A 88 -11.21 5.84 5.70
CA PHE A 88 -12.40 5.37 6.41
C PHE A 88 -12.06 4.45 7.59
N LYS A 89 -11.46 3.29 7.28
CA LYS A 89 -11.01 2.29 8.24
C LYS A 89 -9.77 1.60 7.68
N VAL A 90 -8.84 1.29 8.56
CA VAL A 90 -7.70 0.41 8.26
C VAL A 90 -8.07 -1.02 8.68
N GLY A 91 -7.94 -1.96 7.76
CA GLY A 91 -8.15 -3.38 7.99
C GLY A 91 -7.05 -4.01 8.85
N ASN A 92 -7.31 -5.21 9.37
CA ASN A 92 -6.32 -5.96 10.14
C ASN A 92 -5.15 -6.47 9.28
N ASP A 93 -5.26 -6.37 7.96
CA ASP A 93 -4.22 -6.64 6.97
C ASP A 93 -3.50 -5.36 6.51
N GLY A 94 -3.82 -4.20 7.12
CA GLY A 94 -3.26 -2.91 6.77
C GLY A 94 -3.89 -2.25 5.55
N THR A 95 -4.84 -2.89 4.86
CA THR A 95 -5.51 -2.29 3.69
C THR A 95 -6.50 -1.20 4.12
N PHE A 96 -6.68 -0.19 3.29
CA PHE A 96 -7.66 0.87 3.54
C PHE A 96 -8.21 1.47 2.25
N SER A 97 -9.37 2.11 2.39
CA SER A 97 -10.00 2.94 1.36
C SER A 97 -10.39 4.30 1.93
N GLY A 98 -10.70 5.23 1.04
CA GLY A 98 -11.03 6.58 1.43
C GLY A 98 -11.44 7.47 0.27
N GLU A 99 -11.48 8.77 0.55
CA GLU A 99 -11.70 9.82 -0.44
C GLU A 99 -10.62 10.91 -0.33
N TYR A 100 -10.20 11.41 -1.48
CA TYR A 100 -9.25 12.50 -1.62
C TYR A 100 -9.96 13.72 -2.23
N HIS A 101 -9.86 14.85 -1.54
CA HIS A 101 -10.39 16.14 -1.94
C HIS A 101 -9.21 17.07 -2.24
N THR A 102 -8.78 17.13 -3.50
CA THR A 102 -7.69 18.03 -3.86
C THR A 102 -8.13 19.50 -3.81
N ALA A 103 -7.25 20.39 -3.36
CA ALA A 103 -7.47 21.84 -3.43
C ALA A 103 -6.95 22.45 -4.74
N VAL A 104 -6.14 21.70 -5.49
CA VAL A 104 -5.47 22.16 -6.71
C VAL A 104 -5.62 21.15 -7.84
N SER A 105 -5.66 21.65 -9.08
CA SER A 105 -5.63 20.84 -10.29
C SER A 105 -5.00 21.62 -11.44
N SER A 106 -4.29 20.93 -12.34
CA SER A 106 -3.85 21.50 -13.62
C SER A 106 -4.90 21.38 -14.71
N THR A 107 -6.01 20.69 -14.45
CA THR A 107 -7.12 20.55 -15.41
C THR A 107 -8.05 21.75 -15.33
N GLN A 108 -8.74 22.06 -16.42
CA GLN A 108 -9.81 23.07 -16.45
C GLN A 108 -11.16 22.51 -15.98
N LYS A 109 -11.22 21.22 -15.64
CA LYS A 109 -12.44 20.55 -15.18
C LYS A 109 -12.69 20.89 -13.71
N PRO A 110 -13.96 21.03 -13.28
CA PRO A 110 -14.27 21.22 -11.86
C PRO A 110 -13.72 20.06 -11.03
N ILE A 111 -13.02 20.38 -9.94
CA ILE A 111 -12.50 19.38 -9.00
C ILE A 111 -13.66 18.61 -8.38
N GLN A 112 -13.51 17.29 -8.31
CA GLN A 112 -14.44 16.38 -7.63
C GLN A 112 -13.69 15.53 -6.59
N PRO A 113 -14.35 15.12 -5.49
CA PRO A 113 -13.84 14.07 -4.62
C PRO A 113 -13.47 12.84 -5.45
N SER A 114 -12.35 12.21 -5.12
CA SER A 114 -11.82 11.06 -5.86
C SER A 114 -11.52 9.90 -4.91
N PRO A 115 -11.87 8.66 -5.26
CA PRO A 115 -11.61 7.51 -4.40
C PRO A 115 -10.12 7.27 -4.26
N LEU A 116 -9.71 6.81 -3.08
CA LEU A 116 -8.37 6.30 -2.83
C LEU A 116 -8.40 4.89 -2.22
N THR A 117 -7.38 4.11 -2.53
CA THR A 117 -7.13 2.79 -1.95
C THR A 117 -5.66 2.60 -1.68
N GLY A 118 -5.32 1.94 -0.58
CA GLY A 118 -3.93 1.81 -0.15
C GLY A 118 -3.72 0.74 0.90
N SER A 119 -2.50 0.69 1.39
CA SER A 119 -2.11 -0.14 2.52
C SER A 119 -1.06 0.55 3.39
N GLN A 120 -1.02 0.18 4.66
CA GLN A 120 0.02 0.57 5.61
C GLN A 120 0.65 -0.67 6.23
N HIS A 121 1.89 -0.53 6.68
CA HIS A 121 2.48 -1.52 7.58
C HIS A 121 1.82 -1.46 8.96
N LEU A 122 1.85 -2.58 9.66
CA LEU A 122 1.27 -2.78 10.99
C LEU A 122 2.37 -2.82 12.04
N ASP A 123 3.20 -1.77 12.04
CA ASP A 123 4.40 -1.70 12.87
C ASP A 123 4.05 -1.43 14.35
N GLU A 124 4.69 -2.17 15.26
CA GLU A 124 4.47 -2.04 16.71
C GLU A 124 5.01 -0.72 17.27
N ASP A 125 5.97 -0.11 16.59
CA ASP A 125 6.61 1.16 16.98
C ASP A 125 5.79 2.40 16.59
N GLY A 126 4.64 2.19 15.94
CA GLY A 126 3.70 3.23 15.58
C GLY A 126 4.18 4.20 14.50
N GLN A 127 5.25 3.91 13.76
CA GLN A 127 5.76 4.76 12.68
C GLN A 127 5.61 4.11 11.31
N CYS A 128 4.38 3.69 10.99
CA CYS A 128 4.11 2.91 9.80
C CYS A 128 4.44 3.64 8.49
N THR A 129 5.08 2.91 7.58
CA THR A 129 5.12 3.33 6.18
C THR A 129 3.86 2.87 5.47
N PHE A 130 3.42 3.64 4.47
CA PHE A 130 2.18 3.40 3.78
C PHE A 130 2.24 3.89 2.34
N GLY A 131 1.30 3.43 1.52
CA GLY A 131 1.07 3.96 0.19
C GLY A 131 -0.39 3.86 -0.21
N PHE A 132 -0.83 4.78 -1.06
CA PHE A 132 -2.18 4.77 -1.61
C PHE A 132 -2.20 5.33 -3.03
N THR A 133 -3.19 4.89 -3.79
CA THR A 133 -3.50 5.35 -5.14
C THR A 133 -4.76 6.19 -5.10
N VAL A 134 -4.77 7.30 -5.83
CA VAL A 134 -5.95 8.14 -6.08
C VAL A 134 -6.26 8.05 -7.57
N ASN A 135 -7.45 7.57 -7.90
CA ASN A 135 -7.96 7.58 -9.27
C ASN A 135 -8.88 8.79 -9.45
N TRP A 136 -8.43 9.80 -10.19
CA TRP A 136 -9.10 11.10 -10.22
C TRP A 136 -10.45 11.03 -10.95
N SER A 137 -11.56 11.28 -10.25
CA SER A 137 -12.91 11.17 -10.84
C SER A 137 -13.25 12.25 -11.86
N PHE A 138 -12.40 13.26 -12.01
CA PHE A 138 -12.59 14.39 -12.92
C PHE A 138 -11.49 14.49 -14.00
N SER A 139 -10.56 13.53 -14.11
CA SER A 139 -9.51 13.53 -15.13
C SER A 139 -9.06 12.11 -15.48
N ASP A 140 -8.38 11.93 -16.61
CA ASP A 140 -7.85 10.62 -17.02
C ASP A 140 -6.45 10.36 -16.40
N SER A 141 -6.17 10.92 -15.22
CA SER A 141 -4.87 10.77 -14.55
C SER A 141 -4.99 9.95 -13.27
N THR A 142 -3.86 9.47 -12.77
CA THR A 142 -3.76 8.72 -11.51
C THR A 142 -2.62 9.28 -10.68
N ALA A 143 -2.82 9.42 -9.38
CA ALA A 143 -1.72 9.74 -8.47
C ALA A 143 -1.44 8.58 -7.51
N VAL A 144 -0.17 8.36 -7.19
CA VAL A 144 0.24 7.46 -6.10
C VAL A 144 1.01 8.28 -5.07
N PHE A 145 0.75 7.98 -3.81
CA PHE A 145 1.43 8.57 -2.66
C PHE A 145 2.11 7.44 -1.89
N VAL A 146 3.32 7.71 -1.43
CA VAL A 146 4.06 6.83 -0.52
C VAL A 146 4.67 7.69 0.57
N GLY A 147 4.65 7.21 1.80
CA GLY A 147 5.15 7.99 2.91
C GLY A 147 5.30 7.21 4.21
N GLN A 148 5.61 7.97 5.24
CA GLN A 148 5.71 7.47 6.61
C GLN A 148 4.97 8.39 7.55
N CYS A 149 4.31 7.77 8.52
CA CYS A 149 3.69 8.45 9.63
C CYS A 149 4.69 8.62 10.78
N PHE A 150 4.78 9.82 11.32
CA PHE A 150 5.63 10.16 12.43
C PHE A 150 4.82 10.71 13.59
N ASN A 151 5.14 10.25 14.79
CA ASN A 151 4.65 10.82 16.04
C ASN A 151 5.63 11.89 16.50
N GLY A 152 5.27 13.17 16.35
CA GLY A 152 6.05 14.28 16.86
C GLY A 152 6.30 14.19 18.36
N ASN A 153 7.34 14.87 18.85
CA ASN A 153 7.63 14.95 20.29
C ASN A 153 6.48 15.57 21.11
N ASP A 154 5.59 16.31 20.45
CA ASP A 154 4.38 16.91 21.00
C ASP A 154 3.14 15.98 20.94
N GLY A 155 3.32 14.73 20.48
CA GLY A 155 2.26 13.75 20.32
C GLY A 155 1.38 13.98 19.09
N LYS A 156 1.73 14.92 18.19
CA LYS A 156 1.00 15.15 16.94
C LYS A 156 1.49 14.21 15.84
N GLU A 157 0.54 13.59 15.16
CA GLU A 157 0.81 12.75 13.99
C GLU A 157 1.06 13.63 12.76
N VAL A 158 2.12 13.32 12.02
CA VAL A 158 2.47 13.97 10.75
C VAL A 158 2.76 12.89 9.71
N LEU A 159 2.18 13.03 8.52
CA LEU A 159 2.51 12.16 7.39
C LEU A 159 3.43 12.90 6.44
N HIS A 160 4.65 12.40 6.25
CA HIS A 160 5.53 12.88 5.18
C HIS A 160 5.38 11.96 3.99
N THR A 161 4.96 12.52 2.85
CA THR A 161 4.73 11.75 1.63
C THR A 161 5.49 12.32 0.45
N SER A 162 5.83 11.43 -0.47
CA SER A 162 6.18 11.76 -1.84
C SER A 162 5.10 11.18 -2.74
N TRP A 163 4.87 11.80 -3.89
CA TRP A 163 3.87 11.35 -4.85
C TRP A 163 4.36 11.39 -6.27
N LEU A 164 3.76 10.53 -7.10
CA LEU A 164 3.85 10.58 -8.54
C LEU A 164 2.45 10.81 -9.11
N LEU A 165 2.30 11.77 -10.01
CA LEU A 165 1.09 11.98 -10.78
C LEU A 165 1.36 11.53 -12.21
N ARG A 166 0.59 10.54 -12.66
CA ARG A 166 0.66 9.98 -14.00
C ARG A 166 -0.48 10.52 -14.85
N GLU A 167 -0.15 11.29 -15.88
CA GLU A 167 -1.08 11.72 -16.92
C GLU A 167 -1.26 10.61 -17.96
N LYS A 168 -2.47 10.53 -18.52
CA LYS A 168 -2.70 9.77 -19.75
C LYS A 168 -2.18 10.58 -20.93
N VAL A 169 -1.44 9.90 -21.80
CA VAL A 169 -0.91 10.46 -23.05
C VAL A 169 -1.49 9.70 -24.23
N ASP A 170 -1.53 10.36 -25.39
CA ASP A 170 -2.15 9.82 -26.60
C ASP A 170 -1.30 8.71 -27.26
N SER A 171 0.01 8.70 -26.99
CA SER A 171 0.95 7.77 -27.63
C SER A 171 2.15 7.40 -26.74
N GLU A 172 2.78 6.26 -26.99
CA GLU A 172 3.99 5.81 -26.26
C GLU A 172 5.16 6.80 -26.38
N PRO A 173 5.45 7.44 -27.54
CA PRO A 173 6.48 8.48 -27.62
C PRO A 173 6.25 9.69 -26.72
N ASP A 174 5.03 9.92 -26.21
CA ASP A 174 4.72 10.98 -25.26
C ASP A 174 4.92 10.57 -23.79
N ASP A 175 5.29 9.31 -23.52
CA ASP A 175 5.44 8.76 -22.17
C ASP A 175 6.45 9.55 -21.30
N TRP A 176 7.53 10.03 -21.92
CA TRP A 176 8.64 10.70 -21.22
C TRP A 176 8.21 11.94 -20.39
N LYS A 177 7.11 12.60 -20.77
CA LYS A 177 6.57 13.79 -20.09
C LYS A 177 5.38 13.49 -19.18
N ALA A 178 4.92 12.25 -19.13
CA ALA A 178 3.64 11.89 -18.54
C ALA A 178 3.66 11.78 -17.00
N THR A 179 4.83 11.80 -16.36
CA THR A 179 4.97 11.62 -14.91
C THR A 179 5.52 12.86 -14.24
N ARG A 180 4.76 13.42 -13.29
CA ARG A 180 5.20 14.48 -12.38
C ARG A 180 5.47 13.90 -11.00
N ALA A 181 6.36 14.53 -10.24
CA ALA A 181 6.68 14.12 -8.88
C ALA A 181 6.60 15.31 -7.92
N GLY A 182 6.29 15.03 -6.66
CA GLY A 182 6.26 16.04 -5.62
C GLY A 182 6.22 15.45 -4.21
N ARG A 183 6.00 16.32 -3.23
CA ARG A 183 5.88 15.96 -1.82
C ARG A 183 4.69 16.67 -1.21
N ASN A 184 4.13 16.07 -0.17
CA ASN A 184 3.15 16.71 0.68
C ASN A 184 3.39 16.32 2.14
N THR A 185 3.06 17.25 3.03
CA THR A 185 3.02 16.97 4.47
C THR A 185 1.59 17.08 4.94
N PHE A 186 1.07 16.01 5.53
CA PHE A 186 -0.29 15.96 6.05
C PHE A 186 -0.28 16.05 7.57
N ILE A 187 -1.26 16.78 8.09
CA ILE A 187 -1.57 16.85 9.51
C ILE A 187 -3.01 16.42 9.75
N ARG A 188 -3.27 15.89 10.94
CA ARG A 188 -4.61 15.47 11.36
C ARG A 188 -5.56 16.67 11.43
N THR A 189 -6.79 16.50 10.95
CA THR A 189 -7.86 17.50 11.09
C THR A 189 -9.08 16.83 11.71
N GLY A 190 -9.04 16.61 13.03
CA GLY A 190 -10.08 15.93 13.79
C GLY A 190 -9.58 15.41 15.11
#